data_AF-A0A3A9GDB5-F1
#
_entry.id   AF-A0A3A9GDB5-F1
#
_cell.length_a   1.000
_cell.length_b   1.000
_cell.length_c   1.000
_cell.angle_alpha   90.00
_cell.angle_beta   90.00
_cell.angle_gamma   90.00
#
_symmetry.space_group_name_H-M   'P 1'
#
loop_
_entity.id
_entity.type
_entity.pdbx_description
1 polymer ?
#
loop_
_entity_poly.entity_id
_entity_poly.type
_entity_poly.pdbx_seq_one_letter_code
_entity_poly.pdbx_strand_id
1 'polypeptide(L)'
;MYRNEIRKVIEKVLKGDINKHILMEYLINNFDCEKIYDSNEEVVTDAFFALKHYASGEEDVGEDEWLYFLECLTGRREYNMEEKMSIITESLISRIKP
;
A
#
# COMPACT_ATOMS: atom_id res chain seq x y z
N MET A 1 0.88 -8.53 -13.32
CA MET A 1 1.13 -7.32 -14.14
C MET A 1 1.32 -6.09 -13.24
N TYR A 2 0.34 -5.78 -12.40
CA TYR A 2 0.35 -4.59 -11.53
C TYR A 2 1.36 -4.63 -10.38
N ARG A 3 1.84 -5.80 -9.95
CA ARG A 3 2.84 -5.94 -8.85
C ARG A 3 3.99 -4.95 -8.94
N ASN A 4 4.65 -4.86 -10.10
CA ASN A 4 5.80 -3.95 -10.28
C ASN A 4 5.40 -2.47 -10.33
N GLU A 5 4.20 -2.15 -10.83
CA GLU A 5 3.70 -0.78 -10.93
C GLU A 5 3.30 -0.27 -9.55
N ILE A 6 2.53 -1.05 -8.78
CA ILE A 6 2.18 -0.77 -7.39
C ILE A 6 3.44 -0.57 -6.55
N ARG A 7 4.43 -1.45 -6.69
CA ARG A 7 5.73 -1.31 -5.98
C ARG A 7 6.36 0.07 -6.24
N LYS A 8 6.44 0.49 -7.50
CA LYS A 8 7.00 1.81 -7.87
C LYS A 8 6.19 2.97 -7.31
N VAL A 9 4.87 2.83 -7.21
CA VAL A 9 4.01 3.85 -6.60
C VAL A 9 4.30 3.97 -5.10
N ILE A 10 4.37 2.84 -4.38
CA ILE A 10 4.71 2.83 -2.95
C ILE A 10 6.10 3.43 -2.71
N GLU A 11 7.09 3.10 -3.55
CA GLU A 11 8.43 3.73 -3.49
C GLU A 11 8.37 5.26 -3.62
N LYS A 12 7.47 5.81 -4.45
CA LYS A 12 7.27 7.26 -4.56
C LYS A 12 6.56 7.86 -3.34
N VAL A 13 5.58 7.14 -2.80
CA VAL A 13 4.87 7.56 -1.58
C VAL A 13 5.85 7.69 -0.41
N LEU A 14 6.68 6.67 -0.19
CA LEU A 14 7.71 6.66 0.86
C LEU A 14 8.75 7.78 0.72
N LYS A 15 9.12 8.13 -0.53
CA LYS A 15 10.06 9.24 -0.80
C LYS A 15 9.43 10.62 -0.62
N GLY A 16 8.11 10.71 -0.54
CA GLY A 16 7.37 11.98 -0.60
C GLY A 16 7.36 12.60 -2.00
N ASP A 17 7.67 11.82 -3.04
CA ASP A 17 7.78 12.27 -4.44
C ASP A 17 6.41 12.43 -5.14
N ILE A 18 5.32 12.11 -4.45
CA ILE A 18 3.96 12.20 -4.98
C ILE A 18 2.99 12.67 -3.90
N ASN A 19 2.19 13.69 -4.22
CA ASN A 19 1.11 14.13 -3.33
C ASN A 19 -0.16 13.30 -3.54
N LYS A 20 -1.06 13.31 -2.55
CA LYS A 20 -2.28 12.50 -2.53
C LYS A 20 -3.21 12.74 -3.72
N HIS A 21 -3.32 13.98 -4.20
CA HIS A 21 -4.19 14.32 -5.34
C HIS A 21 -3.66 13.72 -6.64
N ILE A 22 -2.37 13.91 -6.94
CA ILE A 22 -1.71 13.33 -8.12
C ILE A 22 -1.72 11.80 -8.03
N LEU A 23 -1.53 11.23 -6.83
CA LEU A 23 -1.62 9.80 -6.61
C LEU A 23 -3.01 9.27 -6.96
N MET A 24 -4.09 9.90 -6.49
CA MET A 24 -5.45 9.48 -6.79
C MET A 24 -5.73 9.50 -8.30
N GLU A 25 -5.37 10.60 -8.99
CA GLU A 25 -5.52 10.69 -10.45
C GLU A 25 -4.70 9.61 -11.18
N TYR A 26 -3.48 9.34 -10.72
CA TYR A 26 -2.64 8.28 -11.28
C TYR A 26 -3.28 6.90 -11.11
N LEU A 27 -3.81 6.59 -9.92
CA LEU A 27 -4.47 5.32 -9.64
C LEU A 27 -5.69 5.11 -10.54
N ILE A 28 -6.56 6.12 -10.68
CA ILE A 28 -7.77 6.05 -11.51
C ILE A 28 -7.45 5.84 -12.99
N ASN A 29 -6.44 6.55 -13.51
CA ASN A 29 -6.15 6.55 -14.94
C ASN A 29 -5.27 5.38 -15.41
N ASN A 30 -4.52 4.74 -14.51
CA ASN A 30 -3.49 3.76 -14.90
C ASN A 30 -3.77 2.33 -14.40
N PHE A 31 -4.74 2.15 -13.51
CA PHE A 31 -5.07 0.83 -12.97
C PHE A 31 -6.52 0.47 -13.26
N ASP A 32 -6.71 -0.76 -13.73
CA ASP A 32 -8.02 -1.35 -13.92
C ASP A 32 -8.46 -2.01 -12.60
N CYS A 33 -9.36 -1.33 -11.88
CA CYS A 33 -9.83 -1.77 -10.56
C CYS A 33 -10.52 -3.15 -10.62
N GLU A 34 -11.26 -3.45 -11.69
CA GLU A 34 -11.95 -4.75 -11.84
C GLU A 34 -10.93 -5.88 -11.97
N LYS A 35 -9.91 -5.69 -12.81
CA LYS A 35 -8.83 -6.69 -12.95
C LYS A 35 -7.98 -6.87 -11.70
N ILE A 36 -7.81 -5.82 -10.90
CA ILE A 36 -7.09 -5.93 -9.63
C ILE A 36 -7.94 -6.68 -8.61
N TYR A 37 -9.24 -6.37 -8.54
CA TYR A 37 -10.16 -7.08 -7.65
C TYR A 37 -10.24 -8.58 -7.99
N ASP A 38 -10.24 -8.93 -9.28
CA ASP A 38 -10.25 -10.31 -9.76
C ASP A 38 -8.86 -11.01 -9.71
N SER A 39 -7.83 -10.32 -9.21
CA SER A 39 -6.47 -10.87 -9.10
C SER A 39 -6.37 -11.88 -7.95
N ASN A 40 -5.76 -13.04 -8.22
CA ASN A 40 -5.38 -14.01 -7.19
C ASN A 40 -4.15 -13.58 -6.35
N GLU A 41 -3.48 -12.48 -6.72
CA GLU A 41 -2.37 -11.93 -5.93
C GLU A 41 -2.92 -11.02 -4.81
N GLU A 42 -3.21 -11.58 -3.64
CA GLU A 42 -3.80 -10.83 -2.51
C GLU A 42 -3.02 -9.55 -2.14
N VAL A 43 -1.69 -9.63 -2.12
CA VAL A 43 -0.81 -8.47 -1.85
C VAL A 43 -1.02 -7.32 -2.84
N VAL A 44 -1.31 -7.63 -4.11
CA VAL A 44 -1.52 -6.61 -5.16
C VAL A 44 -2.84 -5.91 -4.90
N THR A 45 -3.88 -6.68 -4.58
CA THR A 45 -5.22 -6.15 -4.28
C THR A 45 -5.18 -5.27 -3.02
N ASP A 46 -4.61 -5.77 -1.93
CA ASP A 46 -4.52 -5.05 -0.66
C ASP A 46 -3.68 -3.76 -0.78
N ALA A 47 -2.49 -3.85 -1.39
CA ALA A 47 -1.64 -2.68 -1.60
C ALA A 47 -2.30 -1.60 -2.48
N PHE A 48 -3.08 -2.00 -3.49
CA PHE A 48 -3.82 -1.06 -4.33
C PHE A 48 -4.90 -0.32 -3.54
N PHE A 49 -5.69 -1.03 -2.73
CA PHE A 49 -6.72 -0.39 -1.92
C PHE A 49 -6.13 0.48 -0.80
N ALA A 50 -5.03 0.07 -0.17
CA ALA A 50 -4.29 0.92 0.77
C ALA A 50 -3.82 2.23 0.11
N LEU A 51 -3.27 2.16 -1.12
CA LEU A 51 -2.91 3.36 -1.89
C LEU A 51 -4.13 4.26 -2.17
N LYS A 52 -5.28 3.67 -2.50
CA LYS A 52 -6.52 4.40 -2.78
C LYS A 52 -7.06 5.11 -1.54
N HIS A 53 -7.14 4.42 -0.40
CA HIS A 53 -7.60 4.99 0.87
C HIS A 53 -6.63 6.05 1.41
N TYR A 54 -5.32 5.82 1.26
CA TYR A 54 -4.30 6.83 1.55
C TYR A 54 -4.47 8.10 0.71
N ALA A 55 -4.70 7.93 -0.60
CA ALA A 55 -4.87 9.03 -1.55
C ALA A 55 -6.17 9.81 -1.34
N SER A 56 -7.28 9.15 -0.96
CA SER A 56 -8.54 9.84 -0.63
C SER A 56 -8.51 10.51 0.74
N GLY A 57 -7.58 10.11 1.61
CA GLY A 57 -7.51 10.56 2.99
C GLY A 57 -8.47 9.81 3.92
N GLU A 58 -9.05 8.69 3.47
CA GLU A 58 -9.83 7.78 4.31
C GLU A 58 -8.96 7.08 5.35
N GLU A 59 -7.70 6.81 5.01
CA GLU A 59 -6.76 6.11 5.88
C GLU A 59 -5.39 6.82 5.93
N ASP A 60 -4.79 6.83 7.12
CA ASP A 60 -3.39 7.20 7.29
C ASP A 60 -2.53 5.95 7.40
N VAL A 61 -1.92 5.57 6.27
CA VAL A 61 -1.10 4.37 6.16
C VAL A 61 0.33 4.68 6.60
N GLY A 62 0.83 3.91 7.56
CA GLY A 62 2.15 4.13 8.15
C GLY A 62 3.33 3.66 7.31
N GLU A 63 4.51 4.20 7.60
CA GLU A 63 5.77 3.81 6.93
C GLU A 63 6.05 2.31 7.05
N ASP A 64 5.86 1.71 8.23
CA ASP A 64 6.08 0.28 8.46
C ASP A 64 5.18 -0.59 7.57
N GLU A 65 3.93 -0.16 7.35
CA GLU A 65 2.99 -0.85 6.47
C GLU A 65 3.40 -0.76 5.01
N TRP A 66 3.87 0.42 4.56
CA TRP A 66 4.43 0.57 3.21
C TRP A 66 5.68 -0.29 2.99
N LEU A 67 6.56 -0.37 3.99
CA LEU A 67 7.74 -1.23 3.94
C LEU A 67 7.35 -2.71 3.88
N TYR A 68 6.36 -3.12 4.68
CA TYR A 68 5.80 -4.47 4.62
C TYR A 68 5.28 -4.81 3.21
N PHE A 69 4.50 -3.92 2.60
CA PHE A 69 4.05 -4.10 1.22
C PHE A 69 5.22 -4.23 0.24
N LEU A 70 6.28 -3.43 0.36
CA LEU A 70 7.45 -3.53 -0.52
C LEU A 70 8.18 -4.87 -0.38
N GLU A 71 8.35 -5.39 0.84
CA GLU A 71 8.95 -6.70 1.06
C GLU A 71 8.13 -7.81 0.41
N CYS A 72 6.81 -7.77 0.55
CA CYS A 72 5.91 -8.72 -0.09
C CYS A 72 5.91 -8.60 -1.63
N LEU A 73 5.87 -7.37 -2.15
CA LEU A 73 5.91 -7.09 -3.60
C LEU A 73 7.28 -7.38 -4.25
N THR A 74 8.35 -7.44 -3.47
CA THR A 74 9.69 -7.87 -3.92
C THR A 74 9.96 -9.36 -3.72
N GLY A 75 9.07 -10.08 -3.04
CA GLY A 75 9.22 -11.51 -2.74
C GLY A 75 10.22 -11.79 -1.63
N ARG A 76 10.58 -10.78 -0.82
CA ARG A 76 11.43 -10.93 0.37
C ARG A 76 10.65 -11.44 1.58
N ARG A 77 9.34 -11.21 1.58
CA ARG A 77 8.39 -11.68 2.59
C ARG A 77 7.16 -12.26 1.89
N GLU A 78 6.53 -13.27 2.49
CA GLU A 78 5.22 -13.75 2.04
C GLU A 78 4.13 -12.86 2.63
N TYR A 79 3.10 -12.55 1.85
CA TYR A 79 2.00 -11.73 2.33
C TYR A 79 1.14 -12.51 3.33
N ASN A 80 0.85 -11.90 4.46
CA ASN A 80 0.07 -12.44 5.55
C ASN A 80 -0.70 -11.31 6.24
N MET A 81 -2.03 -11.41 6.23
CA MET A 81 -2.90 -10.38 6.79
C MET A 81 -2.74 -10.22 8.31
N GLU A 82 -2.53 -11.31 9.06
CA GLU A 82 -2.37 -11.24 10.52
C GLU A 82 -1.10 -10.49 10.91
N GLU A 83 0.00 -10.77 10.20
CA GLU A 83 1.28 -10.09 10.38
C GLU A 83 1.15 -8.59 10.05
N LYS A 84 0.52 -8.25 8.92
CA LYS A 84 0.21 -6.87 8.55
C LYS A 84 -0.55 -6.14 9.67
N MET A 85 -1.61 -6.77 10.20
CA MET A 85 -2.40 -6.19 11.29
C MET A 85 -1.60 -6.02 12.58
N SER A 86 -0.66 -6.92 12.88
CA SER A 86 0.28 -6.75 14.01
C SER A 86 1.16 -5.52 13.81
N ILE A 87 1.75 -5.35 12.62
CA ILE A 87 2.59 -4.19 12.28
C ILE A 87 1.82 -2.88 12.43
N ILE A 88 0.60 -2.81 11.88
CA ILE A 88 -0.26 -1.62 12.01
C ILE A 88 -0.52 -1.32 13.49
N THR A 89 -0.89 -2.33 14.27
CA THR A 89 -1.22 -2.18 15.69
C THR A 89 0.00 -1.70 16.50
N GLU A 90 1.16 -2.30 16.27
CA GLU A 90 2.42 -1.90 16.92
C GLU A 90 2.82 -0.47 16.55
N SER A 91 2.71 -0.10 15.27
CA SER A 91 3.01 1.26 14.80
C SER A 91 2.06 2.28 15.44
N LEU A 92 0.75 2.00 15.52
CA LEU A 92 -0.22 2.85 16.22
C LEU A 92 0.12 3.00 17.71
N ILE A 93 0.46 1.91 18.41
CA ILE A 93 0.87 1.96 19.82
C ILE A 93 2.12 2.83 20.00
N SER A 94 3.09 2.73 19.09
CA SER A 94 4.32 3.51 19.16
C SER A 94 4.07 5.01 19.03
N ARG A 95 3.09 5.42 18.22
CA ARG A 95 2.69 6.83 18.00
C ARG A 95 1.94 7.44 19.19
N ILE A 96 1.37 6.61 20.07
CA ILE A 96 0.59 7.05 21.24
C ILE A 96 1.46 7.14 22.50
N LYS A 97 2.62 6.46 22.53
CA LYS A 97 3.54 6.56 23.65
C LYS A 97 4.21 7.95 23.67
N PRO A 98 4.17 8.67 24.81
CA PRO A 98 4.72 10.01 24.95
C PRO A 98 6.25 10.05 24.88
#